data_AF-A0A381PY77-F1
#
_entry.id   AF-A0A381PY77-F1
#
_cell.length_a   1.000
_cell.length_b   1.000
_cell.length_c   1.000
_cell.angle_alpha   90.00
_cell.angle_beta   90.00
_cell.angle_gamma   90.00
#
_symmetry.space_group_name_H-M   'P 1'
#
loop_
_entity.id
_entity.type
_entity.pdbx_description
1 polymer ?
#
loop_
_entity_poly.entity_id
_entity_poly.type
_entity_poly.pdbx_seq_one_letter_code
_entity_poly.pdbx_strand_id
1 'polypeptide(L)'
;MLNRRVLRVRVLQYLYSYYSLIKFSDKPEQLKSNFIRNLSTSLEEINKYYYKLLSLPIILSDINAEKKEIAKSEKIKKSPSRFNFSENIAIDFLRRNKKLIDNLNHFKIDWNAKTPEIRNWYNFVMDNEITKDYSSLNNSKFKDDFDYLKKLINKILFKNEDINQFFEIDNIHWYDDRIIIRSMIKKTIESLNSSNFNTFAFANLSENIKDDINFASSLFESIIDHTSEYDEYITKHSKNWKIDRISLMDKSILRMGIGEMVNFSNIPIKVTMNECIDIAKNYSTPKSGLFINGVLDVISLNLQKKGIINKSGKGLIDNK
;
A
#
# COMPACT_ATOMS: atom_id res chain seq x y z
N MET A 1 -5.92 7.40 4.47
CA MET A 1 -5.07 6.28 4.95
C MET A 1 -3.82 6.21 4.10
N LEU A 2 -3.98 6.42 2.80
CA LEU A 2 -2.98 7.03 1.95
C LEU A 2 -2.59 8.41 2.49
N ASN A 3 -1.30 8.72 2.51
CA ASN A 3 -0.77 10.02 2.93
C ASN A 3 0.27 10.49 1.90
N ARG A 4 0.65 11.77 1.96
CA ARG A 4 1.61 12.36 1.00
C ARG A 4 2.98 11.65 0.99
N ARG A 5 3.42 11.08 2.10
CA ARG A 5 4.68 10.32 2.17
C ARG A 5 4.64 9.07 1.30
N VAL A 6 3.56 8.29 1.41
CA VAL A 6 3.36 7.09 0.57
C VAL A 6 3.35 7.46 -0.91
N LEU A 7 2.66 8.56 -1.27
CA LEU A 7 2.63 9.03 -2.66
C LEU A 7 4.03 9.39 -3.17
N ARG A 8 4.84 10.12 -2.38
CA ARG A 8 6.23 10.45 -2.73
C ARG A 8 7.10 9.21 -2.88
N VAL A 9 6.98 8.25 -1.97
CA VAL A 9 7.69 6.97 -2.06
C VAL A 9 7.33 6.24 -3.35
N ARG A 10 6.03 6.19 -3.70
CA ARG A 10 5.59 5.57 -4.95
C ARG A 10 6.16 6.31 -6.17
N VAL A 11 6.11 7.64 -6.19
CA VAL A 11 6.75 8.45 -7.23
C VAL A 11 8.24 8.16 -7.34
N LEU A 12 8.96 8.09 -6.22
CA LEU A 12 10.39 7.76 -6.19
C LEU A 12 10.70 6.40 -6.81
N GLN A 13 9.92 5.36 -6.46
CA GLN A 13 10.08 4.01 -7.01
C GLN A 13 9.91 4.02 -8.55
N TYR A 14 8.94 4.79 -9.05
CA TYR A 14 8.70 4.95 -10.47
C TYR A 14 9.79 5.80 -11.15
N LEU A 15 10.29 6.86 -10.51
CA LEU A 15 11.40 7.67 -11.03
C LEU A 15 12.68 6.83 -11.17
N TYR A 16 13.03 6.07 -10.13
CA TYR A 16 14.20 5.19 -10.15
C TYR A 16 14.12 4.19 -11.31
N SER A 17 12.94 3.56 -11.47
CA SER A 17 12.68 2.59 -12.53
C SER A 17 12.73 3.24 -13.91
N TYR A 18 12.10 4.41 -14.09
CA TYR A 18 12.13 5.17 -15.33
C TYR A 18 13.57 5.53 -15.74
N TYR A 19 14.35 6.12 -14.83
CA TYR A 19 15.73 6.52 -15.14
C TYR A 19 16.69 5.36 -15.34
N SER A 20 16.37 4.17 -14.82
CA SER A 20 17.11 2.95 -15.11
C SER A 20 16.86 2.44 -16.53
N LEU A 21 15.67 2.66 -17.08
CA LEU A 21 15.23 2.12 -18.38
C LEU A 21 15.35 3.12 -19.54
N ILE A 22 15.20 4.43 -19.28
CA ILE A 22 15.15 5.46 -20.33
C ILE A 22 16.39 5.47 -21.23
N LYS A 23 17.55 5.09 -20.68
CA LYS A 23 18.83 5.02 -21.41
C LYS A 23 18.85 3.97 -22.52
N PHE A 24 17.91 3.04 -22.49
CA PHE A 24 17.79 1.91 -23.41
C PHE A 24 16.53 2.01 -24.29
N SER A 25 15.79 3.13 -24.23
CA SER A 25 14.53 3.27 -24.93
C SER A 25 14.66 4.16 -26.17
N ASP A 26 14.23 3.63 -27.32
CA ASP A 26 14.12 4.40 -28.56
C ASP A 26 12.82 5.25 -28.61
N LYS A 27 11.94 5.12 -27.61
CA LYS A 27 10.62 5.79 -27.54
C LYS A 27 10.39 6.43 -26.17
N PRO A 28 11.07 7.56 -25.85
CA PRO A 28 11.05 8.17 -24.53
C PRO A 28 9.65 8.63 -24.09
N GLU A 29 8.87 9.25 -24.99
CA GLU A 29 7.51 9.74 -24.68
C GLU A 29 6.53 8.60 -24.39
N GLN A 30 6.63 7.50 -25.14
CA GLN A 30 5.81 6.31 -24.89
C GLN A 30 6.18 5.67 -23.55
N LEU A 31 7.48 5.62 -23.23
CA LEU A 31 7.94 5.13 -21.93
C LEU A 31 7.40 6.00 -20.79
N LYS A 32 7.53 7.33 -20.89
CA LYS A 32 6.99 8.30 -19.91
C LYS A 32 5.48 8.07 -19.69
N SER A 33 4.70 8.02 -20.77
CA SER A 33 3.25 7.80 -20.71
C SER A 33 2.87 6.48 -20.04
N ASN A 34 3.61 5.41 -20.33
CA ASN A 34 3.41 4.12 -19.67
C ASN A 34 3.70 4.18 -18.17
N PHE A 35 4.77 4.84 -17.76
CA PHE A 35 5.12 5.01 -16.34
C PHE A 35 4.05 5.82 -15.58
N ILE A 36 3.52 6.90 -16.15
CA ILE A 36 2.44 7.70 -15.53
C ILE A 36 1.17 6.86 -15.35
N ARG A 37 0.77 6.11 -16.39
CA ARG A 37 -0.38 5.20 -16.32
C ARG A 37 -0.18 4.14 -15.25
N ASN A 38 0.97 3.47 -15.28
CA ASN A 38 1.29 2.41 -14.32
C ASN A 38 1.35 2.95 -12.88
N LEU A 39 1.87 4.17 -12.67
CA LEU A 39 1.89 4.84 -11.36
C LEU A 39 0.47 5.01 -10.83
N SER A 40 -0.41 5.57 -11.67
CA SER A 40 -1.83 5.78 -11.35
C SER A 40 -2.52 4.47 -10.99
N THR A 41 -2.38 3.45 -11.85
CA THR A 41 -2.94 2.11 -11.62
C THR A 41 -2.43 1.50 -10.32
N SER A 42 -1.13 1.63 -10.02
CA SER A 42 -0.54 1.04 -8.82
C SER A 42 -1.10 1.60 -7.50
N LEU A 43 -1.61 2.84 -7.50
CA LEU A 43 -2.28 3.44 -6.35
C LEU A 43 -3.74 2.97 -6.23
N GLU A 44 -4.42 2.78 -7.36
CA GLU A 44 -5.79 2.26 -7.40
C GLU A 44 -5.85 0.79 -6.95
N GLU A 45 -4.84 -0.01 -7.32
CA GLU A 45 -4.75 -1.42 -6.98
C GLU A 45 -4.57 -1.70 -5.47
N ILE A 46 -4.22 -0.70 -4.66
CA ILE A 46 -4.22 -0.86 -3.20
C ILE A 46 -5.60 -1.33 -2.70
N ASN A 47 -6.68 -0.81 -3.29
CA ASN A 47 -8.05 -1.24 -2.97
C ASN A 47 -8.32 -2.69 -3.40
N LYS A 48 -7.82 -3.12 -4.57
CA LYS A 48 -7.92 -4.52 -5.04
C LYS A 48 -7.35 -5.46 -3.98
N TYR A 49 -6.15 -5.21 -3.50
CA TYR A 49 -5.51 -6.07 -2.49
C TYR A 49 -6.17 -5.99 -1.11
N TYR A 50 -6.70 -4.82 -0.74
CA TYR A 50 -7.54 -4.68 0.45
C TYR A 50 -8.76 -5.61 0.41
N TYR A 51 -9.53 -5.61 -0.69
CA TYR A 51 -10.69 -6.50 -0.82
C TYR A 51 -10.29 -7.98 -0.97
N LYS A 52 -9.18 -8.27 -1.66
CA LYS A 52 -8.64 -9.63 -1.83
C LYS A 52 -8.29 -10.25 -0.47
N LEU A 53 -7.60 -9.51 0.40
CA LEU A 53 -7.28 -10.01 1.74
C LEU A 53 -8.51 -10.07 2.65
N LEU A 54 -9.44 -9.10 2.54
CA LEU A 54 -10.69 -9.10 3.32
C LEU A 54 -11.61 -10.29 2.98
N SER A 55 -11.55 -10.81 1.75
CA SER A 55 -12.30 -12.00 1.34
C SER A 55 -11.58 -13.32 1.63
N LEU A 56 -10.31 -13.30 2.06
CA LEU A 56 -9.57 -14.53 2.36
C LEU A 56 -10.22 -15.40 3.46
N PRO A 57 -10.79 -14.85 4.56
CA PRO A 57 -11.55 -15.65 5.52
C PRO A 57 -12.76 -16.38 4.91
N ILE A 58 -13.38 -15.80 3.88
CA ILE A 58 -14.56 -16.36 3.19
C ILE A 58 -14.17 -17.65 2.47
N ILE A 59 -13.11 -17.61 1.65
CA ILE A 59 -12.67 -18.79 0.90
C ILE A 59 -12.14 -19.90 1.82
N LEU A 60 -11.48 -19.54 2.93
CA LEU A 60 -11.02 -20.51 3.92
C LEU A 60 -12.19 -21.17 4.67
N SER A 61 -13.26 -20.40 4.91
CA SER A 61 -14.52 -20.90 5.47
C SER A 61 -15.24 -21.84 4.49
N ASP A 62 -15.19 -21.58 3.18
CA ASP A 62 -15.74 -22.45 2.15
C ASP A 62 -15.04 -23.82 2.11
N ILE A 63 -13.72 -23.84 2.26
CA ILE A 63 -12.96 -25.09 2.37
C ILE A 63 -13.39 -25.86 3.64
N ASN A 64 -13.64 -25.16 4.75
CA ASN A 64 -14.13 -25.80 5.97
C ASN A 64 -15.52 -26.42 5.77
N ALA A 65 -16.41 -25.74 5.03
CA ALA A 65 -17.75 -26.23 4.68
C ALA A 65 -17.67 -27.46 3.78
N GLU A 66 -16.80 -27.46 2.76
CA GLU A 66 -16.55 -28.62 1.90
C GLU A 66 -16.12 -29.84 2.74
N LYS A 67 -15.18 -29.66 3.68
CA LYS A 67 -14.73 -30.73 4.59
C LYS A 67 -15.85 -31.23 5.50
N LYS A 68 -16.79 -30.37 5.91
CA LYS A 68 -17.97 -30.74 6.69
C LYS A 68 -18.89 -31.67 5.91
N GLU A 69 -19.18 -31.33 4.65
CA GLU A 69 -20.03 -32.14 3.79
C GLU A 69 -19.40 -33.51 3.48
N ILE A 70 -18.07 -33.56 3.26
CA ILE A 70 -17.33 -34.82 3.11
C ILE A 70 -17.43 -35.68 4.38
N ALA A 71 -17.19 -35.10 5.57
CA ALA A 71 -17.29 -35.86 6.81
C ALA A 71 -18.70 -36.43 7.05
N LYS A 72 -19.73 -35.69 6.63
CA LYS A 72 -21.13 -36.11 6.70
C LYS A 72 -21.43 -37.26 5.73
N SER A 73 -20.98 -37.17 4.47
CA SER A 73 -21.19 -38.22 3.46
C SER A 73 -20.44 -39.51 3.80
N GLU A 74 -19.21 -39.39 4.32
CA GLU A 74 -18.36 -40.52 4.74
C GLU A 74 -18.69 -41.05 6.14
N LYS A 75 -19.71 -40.50 6.82
CA LYS A 75 -20.13 -40.87 8.18
C LYS A 75 -18.99 -40.82 9.21
N ILE A 76 -18.03 -39.91 9.02
CA ILE A 76 -16.92 -39.72 9.94
C ILE A 76 -17.43 -39.04 11.20
N LYS A 77 -17.28 -39.70 12.35
CA LYS A 77 -17.60 -39.10 13.66
C LYS A 77 -16.57 -38.02 14.00
N LYS A 78 -16.92 -36.74 13.78
CA LYS A 78 -16.20 -35.56 14.25
C LYS A 78 -17.08 -34.74 15.18
N SER A 79 -16.47 -34.01 16.12
CA SER A 79 -17.20 -33.02 16.91
C SER A 79 -17.83 -31.98 15.97
N PRO A 80 -19.12 -31.62 16.15
CA PRO A 80 -19.76 -30.55 15.38
C PRO A 80 -18.98 -29.23 15.44
N SER A 81 -18.39 -28.93 16.61
CA SER A 81 -17.62 -27.70 16.86
C SER A 81 -16.40 -27.54 15.93
N ARG A 82 -15.87 -28.63 15.37
CA ARG A 82 -14.75 -28.61 14.41
C ARG A 82 -15.06 -27.78 13.16
N PHE A 83 -16.36 -27.60 12.86
CA PHE A 83 -16.83 -26.88 11.68
C PHE A 83 -17.37 -25.48 12.01
N ASN A 84 -17.13 -24.96 13.22
CA ASN A 84 -17.48 -23.59 13.63
C ASN A 84 -16.95 -22.53 12.66
N PHE A 85 -15.85 -22.80 11.94
CA PHE A 85 -15.30 -21.86 10.97
C PHE A 85 -16.16 -21.73 9.71
N SER A 86 -16.81 -22.82 9.26
CA SER A 86 -17.77 -22.81 8.16
C SER A 86 -19.09 -22.10 8.51
N GLU A 87 -19.41 -22.02 9.79
CA GLU A 87 -20.68 -21.46 10.31
C GLU A 87 -20.51 -20.06 10.95
N ASN A 88 -19.32 -19.48 10.85
CA ASN A 88 -18.99 -18.22 11.49
C ASN A 88 -19.87 -17.07 10.95
N ILE A 89 -20.68 -16.48 11.84
CA ILE A 89 -21.70 -15.49 11.49
C ILE A 89 -21.06 -14.19 10.97
N ALA A 90 -19.89 -13.79 11.51
CA ALA A 90 -19.20 -12.58 11.06
C ALA A 90 -18.63 -12.73 9.64
N ILE A 91 -18.13 -13.92 9.29
CA ILE A 91 -17.66 -14.22 7.92
C ILE A 91 -18.85 -14.29 6.96
N ASP A 92 -19.95 -14.91 7.36
CA ASP A 92 -21.14 -14.99 6.54
C ASP A 92 -21.79 -13.61 6.31
N PHE A 93 -21.73 -12.71 7.30
CA PHE A 93 -22.09 -11.30 7.11
C PHE A 93 -21.22 -10.64 6.03
N LEU A 94 -19.89 -10.83 6.07
CA LEU A 94 -19.00 -10.30 5.03
C LEU A 94 -19.34 -10.87 3.66
N ARG A 95 -19.57 -12.20 3.58
CA ARG A 95 -19.94 -12.92 2.35
C ARG A 95 -21.19 -12.34 1.69
N ARG A 96 -22.21 -11.99 2.47
CA ARG A 96 -23.48 -11.43 1.98
C ARG A 96 -23.44 -9.91 1.77
N ASN A 97 -22.35 -9.24 2.12
CA ASN A 97 -22.27 -7.80 2.00
C ASN A 97 -22.16 -7.35 0.54
N LYS A 98 -23.21 -6.66 0.04
CA LYS A 98 -23.28 -6.18 -1.34
C LYS A 98 -22.06 -5.38 -1.78
N LYS A 99 -21.57 -4.46 -0.93
CA LYS A 99 -20.40 -3.63 -1.27
C LYS A 99 -19.12 -4.47 -1.42
N LEU A 100 -18.93 -5.49 -0.59
CA LEU A 100 -17.80 -6.42 -0.77
C LEU A 100 -17.94 -7.16 -2.10
N ILE A 101 -19.11 -7.75 -2.37
CA ILE A 101 -19.39 -8.49 -3.61
C ILE A 101 -19.14 -7.61 -4.85
N ASP A 102 -19.69 -6.40 -4.87
CA ASP A 102 -19.53 -5.44 -5.97
C ASP A 102 -18.05 -5.12 -6.23
N ASN A 103 -17.25 -4.96 -5.16
CA ASN A 103 -15.82 -4.68 -5.30
C ASN A 103 -15.01 -5.92 -5.73
N LEU A 104 -15.34 -7.12 -5.23
CA LEU A 104 -14.70 -8.35 -5.70
C LEU A 104 -14.93 -8.54 -7.21
N ASN A 105 -16.15 -8.28 -7.69
CA ASN A 105 -16.48 -8.32 -9.12
C ASN A 105 -15.75 -7.22 -9.91
N HIS A 106 -15.77 -5.98 -9.41
CA HIS A 106 -15.11 -4.84 -10.06
C HIS A 106 -13.61 -5.11 -10.28
N PHE A 107 -12.91 -5.59 -9.24
CA PHE A 107 -11.49 -5.92 -9.32
C PHE A 107 -11.21 -7.31 -9.90
N LYS A 108 -12.25 -8.05 -10.32
CA LYS A 108 -12.17 -9.42 -10.85
C LYS A 108 -11.37 -10.35 -9.93
N ILE A 109 -11.61 -10.22 -8.62
CA ILE A 109 -10.95 -11.04 -7.61
C ILE A 109 -11.71 -12.36 -7.54
N ASP A 110 -11.04 -13.42 -7.98
CA ASP A 110 -11.52 -14.78 -7.86
C ASP A 110 -10.50 -15.63 -7.10
N TRP A 111 -10.96 -16.31 -6.06
CA TRP A 111 -10.15 -17.25 -5.29
C TRP A 111 -10.49 -18.66 -5.72
N ASN A 112 -9.50 -19.38 -6.25
CA ASN A 112 -9.68 -20.80 -6.54
C ASN A 112 -9.35 -21.65 -5.30
N ALA A 113 -10.38 -22.06 -4.56
CA ALA A 113 -10.23 -22.90 -3.35
C ALA A 113 -9.40 -24.17 -3.58
N LYS A 114 -9.29 -24.66 -4.82
CA LYS A 114 -8.58 -25.90 -5.16
C LYS A 114 -7.08 -25.72 -5.34
N THR A 115 -6.55 -24.50 -5.37
CA THR A 115 -5.10 -24.33 -5.57
C THR A 115 -4.32 -24.82 -4.34
N PRO A 116 -3.11 -25.37 -4.55
CA PRO A 116 -2.27 -25.85 -3.45
C PRO A 116 -2.00 -24.78 -2.39
N GLU A 117 -1.81 -23.52 -2.80
CA GLU A 117 -1.52 -22.41 -1.91
C GLU A 117 -2.65 -22.19 -0.90
N ILE A 118 -3.89 -22.05 -1.37
CA ILE A 118 -5.05 -21.81 -0.49
C ILE A 118 -5.29 -23.03 0.41
N ARG A 119 -5.12 -24.26 -0.12
CA ARG A 119 -5.26 -25.48 0.69
C ARG A 119 -4.20 -25.56 1.78
N ASN A 120 -2.96 -25.19 1.49
CA ASN A 120 -1.89 -25.13 2.46
C ASN A 120 -2.16 -24.08 3.54
N TRP A 121 -2.61 -22.88 3.15
CA TRP A 121 -2.99 -21.84 4.11
C TRP A 121 -4.16 -22.25 4.98
N TYR A 122 -5.17 -22.95 4.42
CA TYR A 122 -6.26 -23.52 5.21
C TYR A 122 -5.74 -24.51 6.25
N ASN A 123 -4.88 -25.45 5.87
CA ASN A 123 -4.31 -26.43 6.80
C ASN A 123 -3.52 -25.72 7.91
N PHE A 124 -2.67 -24.76 7.54
CA PHE A 124 -1.93 -23.92 8.49
C PHE A 124 -2.86 -23.19 9.48
N VAL A 125 -3.96 -22.60 8.98
CA VAL A 125 -4.96 -21.93 9.82
C VAL A 125 -5.62 -22.93 10.77
N MET A 126 -6.04 -24.11 10.28
CA MET A 126 -6.68 -25.12 11.11
C MET A 126 -5.75 -25.73 12.17
N ASP A 127 -4.44 -25.76 11.90
CA ASP A 127 -3.43 -26.24 12.84
C ASP A 127 -3.00 -25.20 13.89
N ASN A 128 -3.37 -23.93 13.70
CA ASN A 128 -3.08 -22.85 14.64
C ASN A 128 -3.87 -22.99 15.96
N GLU A 129 -3.22 -22.71 17.09
CA GLU A 129 -3.84 -22.79 18.42
C GLU A 129 -5.11 -21.94 18.54
N ILE A 130 -5.10 -20.71 18.00
CA ILE A 130 -6.27 -19.81 18.05
C ILE A 130 -7.49 -20.44 17.36
N THR A 131 -7.27 -21.14 16.25
CA THR A 131 -8.33 -21.80 15.48
C THR A 131 -8.77 -23.10 16.14
N LYS A 132 -7.85 -23.86 16.74
CA LYS A 132 -8.17 -25.05 17.54
C LYS A 132 -9.04 -24.70 18.74
N ASP A 133 -8.70 -23.63 19.45
CA ASP A 133 -9.48 -23.12 20.59
C ASP A 133 -10.90 -22.74 20.15
N TYR A 134 -11.04 -21.95 19.08
CA TYR A 134 -12.33 -21.56 18.53
C TYR A 134 -13.16 -22.78 18.04
N SER A 135 -12.49 -23.78 17.45
CA SER A 135 -13.10 -25.03 16.97
C SER A 135 -13.47 -26.01 18.10
N SER A 136 -13.13 -25.70 19.36
CA SER A 136 -13.52 -26.46 20.55
C SER A 136 -14.76 -25.89 21.24
N LEU A 137 -15.20 -24.67 20.87
CA LEU A 137 -16.35 -24.01 21.46
C LEU A 137 -17.65 -24.71 21.05
N ASN A 138 -18.42 -25.17 22.03
CA ASN A 138 -19.77 -25.68 21.80
C ASN A 138 -20.73 -24.49 21.71
N ASN A 139 -21.43 -24.34 20.57
CA ASN A 139 -22.37 -23.25 20.28
C ASN A 139 -21.71 -21.85 20.36
N SER A 140 -20.89 -21.51 19.36
CA SER A 140 -20.28 -20.17 19.28
C SER A 140 -21.35 -19.07 19.17
N LYS A 141 -21.10 -17.95 19.84
CA LYS A 141 -21.94 -16.75 19.74
C LYS A 141 -21.29 -15.75 18.79
N PHE A 142 -22.05 -14.74 18.36
CA PHE A 142 -21.52 -13.66 17.51
C PHE A 142 -20.22 -13.05 18.05
N LYS A 143 -20.12 -12.85 19.36
CA LYS A 143 -18.90 -12.32 19.98
C LYS A 143 -17.68 -13.23 19.77
N ASP A 144 -17.86 -14.54 19.91
CA ASP A 144 -16.80 -15.53 19.73
C ASP A 144 -16.36 -15.58 18.25
N ASP A 145 -17.34 -15.59 17.34
CA ASP A 145 -17.12 -15.58 15.89
C ASP A 145 -16.37 -14.33 15.43
N PHE A 146 -16.75 -13.18 15.98
CA PHE A 146 -16.16 -11.89 15.68
C PHE A 146 -14.75 -11.75 16.24
N ASP A 147 -14.53 -12.16 17.49
CA ASP A 147 -13.21 -12.17 18.12
C ASP A 147 -12.27 -13.15 17.40
N TYR A 148 -12.78 -14.28 16.93
CA TYR A 148 -12.04 -15.20 16.08
C TYR A 148 -11.65 -14.56 14.73
N LEU A 149 -12.60 -13.96 14.00
CA LEU A 149 -12.31 -13.27 12.73
C LEU A 149 -11.22 -12.20 12.89
N LYS A 150 -11.29 -11.40 13.95
CA LYS A 150 -10.26 -10.41 14.31
C LYS A 150 -8.88 -11.04 14.49
N LYS A 151 -8.81 -12.14 15.24
CA LYS A 151 -7.55 -12.85 15.52
C LYS A 151 -7.03 -13.55 14.26
N LEU A 152 -7.89 -14.18 13.48
CA LEU A 152 -7.56 -14.82 12.20
C LEU A 152 -6.83 -13.82 11.29
N ILE A 153 -7.43 -12.66 11.04
CA ILE A 153 -6.82 -11.68 10.14
C ILE A 153 -5.52 -11.10 10.74
N ASN A 154 -5.55 -10.59 11.98
CA ASN A 154 -4.43 -9.82 12.54
C ASN A 154 -3.26 -10.67 13.05
N LYS A 155 -3.53 -11.87 13.57
CA LYS A 155 -2.53 -12.73 14.21
C LYS A 155 -2.09 -13.89 13.34
N ILE A 156 -2.90 -14.32 12.38
CA ILE A 156 -2.59 -15.46 11.51
C ILE A 156 -2.29 -14.97 10.09
N LEU A 157 -3.27 -14.43 9.36
CA LEU A 157 -3.15 -14.12 7.94
C LEU A 157 -2.08 -13.05 7.65
N PHE A 158 -2.10 -11.91 8.35
CA PHE A 158 -1.12 -10.84 8.13
C PHE A 158 0.32 -11.20 8.53
N LYS A 159 0.48 -12.18 9.41
CA LYS A 159 1.80 -12.59 9.93
C LYS A 159 2.40 -13.78 9.18
N ASN A 160 1.62 -14.45 8.33
CA ASN A 160 2.09 -15.61 7.59
C ASN A 160 2.96 -15.17 6.41
N GLU A 161 4.19 -15.68 6.34
CA GLU A 161 5.18 -15.30 5.31
C GLU A 161 4.76 -15.78 3.91
N ASP A 162 4.23 -16.99 3.77
CA ASP A 162 3.79 -17.54 2.48
C ASP A 162 2.65 -16.71 1.86
N ILE A 163 1.69 -16.28 2.68
CA ILE A 163 0.61 -15.39 2.24
C ILE A 163 1.21 -14.05 1.78
N ASN A 164 2.15 -13.48 2.55
CA ASN A 164 2.79 -12.23 2.15
C ASN A 164 3.56 -12.38 0.84
N GLN A 165 4.35 -13.44 0.67
CA GLN A 165 5.09 -13.72 -0.54
C GLN A 165 4.18 -13.89 -1.76
N PHE A 166 3.02 -14.55 -1.60
CA PHE A 166 2.03 -14.66 -2.66
C PHE A 166 1.55 -13.29 -3.16
N PHE A 167 1.30 -12.35 -2.25
CA PHE A 167 0.92 -10.99 -2.65
C PHE A 167 2.09 -10.18 -3.23
N GLU A 168 3.33 -10.41 -2.78
CA GLU A 168 4.54 -9.76 -3.32
C GLU A 168 4.81 -10.11 -4.79
N ILE A 169 4.46 -11.34 -5.20
CA ILE A 169 4.61 -11.77 -6.60
C ILE A 169 3.71 -10.97 -7.55
N ASP A 170 2.48 -10.67 -7.13
CA ASP A 170 1.47 -9.93 -7.92
C ASP A 170 1.60 -8.40 -7.74
N ASN A 171 2.07 -7.96 -6.57
CA ASN A 171 2.28 -6.55 -6.22
C ASN A 171 3.71 -6.29 -5.75
N ILE A 172 4.53 -5.72 -6.63
CA ILE A 172 5.91 -5.30 -6.31
C ILE A 172 5.96 -4.26 -5.16
N HIS A 173 4.86 -3.57 -4.86
CA HIS A 173 4.75 -2.58 -3.80
C HIS A 173 4.11 -3.12 -2.51
N TRP A 174 3.88 -4.43 -2.43
CA TRP A 174 3.19 -5.06 -1.29
C TRP A 174 3.81 -4.70 0.06
N TYR A 175 5.13 -4.60 0.14
CA TYR A 175 5.83 -4.28 1.37
C TYR A 175 5.32 -2.97 2.02
N ASP A 176 5.08 -1.95 1.20
CA ASP A 176 4.55 -0.65 1.63
C ASP A 176 3.01 -0.71 1.76
N ASP A 177 2.33 -1.31 0.79
CA ASP A 177 0.87 -1.35 0.71
C ASP A 177 0.23 -2.17 1.83
N ARG A 178 0.86 -3.26 2.25
CA ARG A 178 0.35 -4.12 3.33
C ARG A 178 0.15 -3.35 4.63
N ILE A 179 0.93 -2.30 4.89
CA ILE A 179 0.81 -1.47 6.10
C ILE A 179 -0.50 -0.67 6.04
N ILE A 180 -0.81 -0.10 4.87
CA ILE A 180 -2.03 0.67 4.62
C ILE A 180 -3.24 -0.28 4.67
N ILE A 181 -3.15 -1.41 3.97
CA ILE A 181 -4.20 -2.43 3.89
C ILE A 181 -4.50 -3.01 5.28
N ARG A 182 -3.49 -3.28 6.09
CA ARG A 182 -3.65 -3.71 7.48
C ARG A 182 -4.42 -2.71 8.31
N SER A 183 -4.07 -1.43 8.18
CA SER A 183 -4.80 -0.36 8.86
C SER A 183 -6.25 -0.28 8.38
N MET A 184 -6.49 -0.41 7.06
CA MET A 184 -7.83 -0.39 6.47
C MET A 184 -8.69 -1.54 6.98
N ILE A 185 -8.16 -2.76 6.94
CA ILE A 185 -8.88 -3.94 7.43
C ILE A 185 -9.17 -3.82 8.92
N LYS A 186 -8.22 -3.35 9.73
CA LYS A 186 -8.46 -3.12 11.15
C LYS A 186 -9.67 -2.20 11.37
N LYS A 187 -9.72 -1.05 10.69
CA LYS A 187 -10.86 -0.11 10.79
C LYS A 187 -12.18 -0.74 10.33
N THR A 188 -12.16 -1.50 9.24
CA THR A 188 -13.35 -2.19 8.72
C THR A 188 -13.86 -3.25 9.69
N ILE A 189 -12.98 -4.06 10.26
CA ILE A 189 -13.37 -5.08 11.22
C ILE A 189 -13.81 -4.46 12.55
N GLU A 190 -13.21 -3.34 12.97
CA GLU A 190 -13.67 -2.61 14.17
C GLU A 190 -15.06 -2.00 13.98
N SER A 191 -15.42 -1.54 12.79
CA SER A 191 -16.76 -1.01 12.50
C SER A 191 -17.87 -2.08 12.53
N LEU A 192 -17.49 -3.35 12.40
CA LEU A 192 -18.38 -4.52 12.48
C LEU A 192 -18.87 -4.83 13.91
N ASN A 193 -18.26 -4.25 14.96
CA ASN A 193 -18.50 -4.57 16.37
C ASN A 193 -19.90 -4.17 16.92
N SER A 194 -20.81 -3.61 16.13
CA SER A 194 -22.17 -3.35 16.60
C SER A 194 -23.03 -4.61 16.39
N SER A 195 -23.67 -5.09 17.44
CA SER A 195 -24.47 -6.34 17.45
C SER A 195 -25.61 -6.39 16.43
N ASN A 196 -25.95 -5.25 15.80
CA ASN A 196 -26.98 -5.16 14.76
C ASN A 196 -26.39 -4.91 13.36
N PHE A 197 -25.07 -4.76 13.21
CA PHE A 197 -24.39 -4.38 11.95
C PHE A 197 -24.84 -3.05 11.33
N ASN A 198 -25.70 -2.28 12.01
CA ASN A 198 -26.31 -1.03 11.52
C ASN A 198 -25.29 0.09 11.24
N THR A 199 -24.03 -0.08 11.66
CA THR A 199 -22.96 0.94 11.57
C THR A 199 -21.75 0.44 10.78
N PHE A 200 -21.86 -0.67 10.06
CA PHE A 200 -20.74 -1.24 9.34
C PHE A 200 -20.28 -0.35 8.17
N ALA A 201 -19.00 -0.02 8.15
CA ALA A 201 -18.37 0.78 7.10
C ALA A 201 -17.03 0.18 6.68
N PHE A 202 -16.83 0.09 5.37
CA PHE A 202 -15.52 -0.21 4.79
C PHE A 202 -14.63 1.01 4.93
N ALA A 203 -13.38 0.79 5.36
CA ALA A 203 -12.35 1.80 5.33
C ALA A 203 -12.16 2.33 3.89
N ASN A 204 -11.99 3.64 3.79
CA ASN A 204 -11.66 4.29 2.54
C ASN A 204 -10.15 4.56 2.47
N LEU A 205 -9.52 4.24 1.34
CA LEU A 205 -8.09 4.45 1.11
C LEU A 205 -7.72 5.94 1.25
N SER A 206 -8.51 6.79 0.59
CA SER A 206 -8.39 8.25 0.62
C SER A 206 -9.75 8.91 0.47
N GLU A 207 -9.91 10.08 1.08
CA GLU A 207 -11.11 10.92 0.89
C GLU A 207 -11.27 11.34 -0.57
N ASN A 208 -10.16 11.67 -1.24
CA ASN A 208 -10.15 11.97 -2.67
C ASN A 208 -8.95 11.28 -3.35
N ILE A 209 -9.15 10.03 -3.75
CA ILE A 209 -8.14 9.25 -4.45
C ILE A 209 -7.73 9.87 -5.79
N LYS A 210 -8.63 10.60 -6.46
CA LYS A 210 -8.33 11.27 -7.73
C LYS A 210 -7.32 12.38 -7.52
N ASP A 211 -7.47 13.19 -6.48
CA ASP A 211 -6.50 14.26 -6.15
C ASP A 211 -5.13 13.68 -5.73
N ASP A 212 -5.13 12.54 -5.04
CA ASP A 212 -3.90 11.85 -4.66
C ASP A 212 -3.15 11.30 -5.88
N ILE A 213 -3.86 10.67 -6.81
CA ILE A 213 -3.29 10.20 -8.09
C ILE A 213 -2.80 11.39 -8.92
N ASN A 214 -3.60 12.45 -9.03
CA ASN A 214 -3.21 13.66 -9.75
C ASN A 214 -1.93 14.26 -9.18
N PHE A 215 -1.82 14.36 -7.85
CA PHE A 215 -0.58 14.83 -7.22
C PHE A 215 0.62 13.94 -7.57
N ALA A 216 0.49 12.61 -7.44
CA ALA A 216 1.58 11.69 -7.72
C ALA A 216 2.01 11.75 -9.19
N SER A 217 1.05 11.74 -10.11
CA SER A 217 1.28 11.80 -11.55
C SER A 217 1.87 13.13 -11.98
N SER A 218 1.34 14.26 -11.50
CA SER A 218 1.90 15.58 -11.78
C SER A 218 3.30 15.75 -11.21
N LEU A 219 3.59 15.20 -10.03
CA LEU A 219 4.94 15.27 -9.45
C LEU A 219 5.92 14.46 -10.30
N PHE A 220 5.57 13.22 -10.64
CA PHE A 220 6.38 12.38 -11.52
C PHE A 220 6.64 13.06 -12.86
N GLU A 221 5.59 13.51 -13.54
CA GLU A 221 5.67 14.15 -14.86
C GLU A 221 6.54 15.41 -14.83
N SER A 222 6.29 16.30 -13.87
CA SER A 222 7.05 17.53 -13.70
C SER A 222 8.55 17.27 -13.54
N ILE A 223 8.94 16.21 -12.82
CA ILE A 223 10.34 15.83 -12.63
C ILE A 223 10.95 15.32 -13.94
N ILE A 224 10.23 14.50 -14.69
CA ILE A 224 10.72 13.98 -15.97
C ILE A 224 10.96 15.14 -16.95
N ASP A 225 10.01 16.05 -17.07
CA ASP A 225 10.04 17.16 -18.03
C ASP A 225 11.18 18.16 -17.76
N HIS A 226 11.59 18.31 -16.50
CA HIS A 226 12.63 19.24 -16.10
C HIS A 226 13.92 18.54 -15.64
N THR A 227 14.13 17.28 -16.03
CA THR A 227 15.27 16.47 -15.57
C THR A 227 16.61 17.18 -15.80
N SER A 228 16.83 17.76 -16.99
CA SER A 228 18.10 18.43 -17.33
C SER A 228 18.34 19.64 -16.44
N GLU A 229 17.33 20.47 -16.23
CA GLU A 229 17.41 21.65 -15.38
C GLU A 229 17.71 21.26 -13.92
N TYR A 230 17.05 20.22 -13.41
CA TYR A 230 17.25 19.76 -12.03
C TYR A 230 18.63 19.13 -11.85
N ASP A 231 19.14 18.42 -12.85
CA ASP A 231 20.50 17.91 -12.86
C ASP A 231 21.55 19.01 -12.86
N GLU A 232 21.31 20.14 -13.55
CA GLU A 232 22.18 21.31 -13.49
C GLU A 232 22.21 21.94 -12.09
N TYR A 233 21.05 22.07 -11.44
CA TYR A 233 20.97 22.54 -10.05
C TYR A 233 21.74 21.61 -9.10
N ILE A 234 21.55 20.30 -9.24
CA ILE A 234 22.28 19.31 -8.44
C ILE A 234 23.79 19.44 -8.69
N THR A 235 24.21 19.44 -9.94
CA THR A 235 25.63 19.49 -10.34
C THR A 235 26.32 20.76 -9.83
N LYS A 236 25.70 21.92 -10.00
CA LYS A 236 26.27 23.22 -9.59
C LYS A 236 26.52 23.29 -8.08
N HIS A 237 25.67 22.64 -7.29
CA HIS A 237 25.67 22.72 -5.83
C HIS A 237 26.22 21.46 -5.15
N SER A 238 26.65 20.47 -5.93
CA SER A 238 27.31 19.25 -5.46
C SER A 238 28.82 19.27 -5.65
N LYS A 239 29.48 20.41 -5.94
CA LYS A 239 30.91 20.48 -6.33
C LYS A 239 31.92 19.77 -5.39
N ASN A 240 31.63 19.65 -4.10
CA ASN A 240 32.47 18.90 -3.15
C ASN A 240 32.27 17.37 -3.21
N TRP A 241 31.22 16.92 -3.89
CA TRP A 241 30.84 15.54 -4.07
C TRP A 241 31.00 15.20 -5.55
N LYS A 242 31.91 14.28 -5.89
CA LYS A 242 32.08 13.84 -7.29
C LYS A 242 30.71 13.37 -7.82
N ILE A 243 30.10 14.13 -8.73
CA ILE A 243 28.72 13.93 -9.23
C ILE A 243 28.54 12.55 -9.87
N ASP A 244 29.62 12.01 -10.44
CA ASP A 244 29.70 10.65 -10.98
C ASP A 244 29.61 9.54 -9.92
N ARG A 245 29.55 9.89 -8.63
CA ARG A 245 29.38 8.98 -7.49
C ARG A 245 28.03 9.12 -6.79
N ILE A 246 27.14 10.00 -7.25
CA ILE A 246 25.79 10.10 -6.67
C ILE A 246 24.97 8.91 -7.16
N SER A 247 24.45 8.12 -6.23
CA SER A 247 23.60 6.98 -6.58
C SER A 247 22.37 7.42 -7.35
N LEU A 248 21.85 6.55 -8.23
CA LEU A 248 20.61 6.86 -8.95
C LEU A 248 19.44 7.13 -7.99
N MET A 249 19.41 6.44 -6.85
CA MET A 249 18.42 6.66 -5.80
C MET A 249 18.53 8.07 -5.22
N ASP A 250 19.72 8.50 -4.79
CA ASP A 250 19.92 9.84 -4.23
C ASP A 250 19.60 10.93 -5.25
N LYS A 251 20.01 10.73 -6.51
CA LYS A 251 19.69 11.68 -7.60
C LYS A 251 18.18 11.76 -7.84
N SER A 252 17.46 10.65 -7.78
CA SER A 252 16.00 10.62 -7.92
C SER A 252 15.31 11.34 -6.75
N ILE A 253 15.82 11.19 -5.53
CA ILE A 253 15.31 11.91 -4.35
C ILE A 253 15.56 13.42 -4.49
N LEU A 254 16.76 13.84 -4.90
CA LEU A 254 17.06 15.26 -5.12
C LEU A 254 16.15 15.87 -6.18
N ARG A 255 16.00 15.21 -7.33
CA ARG A 255 15.09 15.66 -8.41
C ARG A 255 13.65 15.77 -7.91
N MET A 256 13.17 14.81 -7.13
CA MET A 256 11.85 14.86 -6.52
C MET A 256 11.69 16.02 -5.55
N GLY A 257 12.67 16.26 -4.69
CA GLY A 257 12.66 17.41 -3.78
C GLY A 257 12.64 18.75 -4.52
N ILE A 258 13.47 18.89 -5.56
CA ILE A 258 13.51 20.11 -6.39
C ILE A 258 12.19 20.30 -7.13
N GLY A 259 11.69 19.26 -7.81
CA GLY A 259 10.42 19.31 -8.55
C GLY A 259 9.24 19.69 -7.66
N GLU A 260 9.15 19.13 -6.45
CA GLU A 260 8.09 19.51 -5.51
C GLU A 260 8.25 20.95 -5.00
N MET A 261 9.48 21.38 -4.70
CA MET A 261 9.75 22.76 -4.27
C MET A 261 9.39 23.79 -5.34
N VAL A 262 9.70 23.51 -6.60
CA VAL A 262 9.50 24.44 -7.71
C VAL A 262 8.04 24.48 -8.17
N ASN A 263 7.39 23.32 -8.34
CA ASN A 263 6.12 23.25 -9.06
C ASN A 263 4.89 23.19 -8.14
N PHE A 264 5.06 22.93 -6.84
CA PHE A 264 3.95 22.78 -5.90
C PHE A 264 3.97 23.93 -4.88
N SER A 265 3.34 25.05 -5.27
CA SER A 265 3.33 26.29 -4.48
C SER A 265 2.65 26.12 -3.11
N ASN A 266 1.70 25.19 -3.00
CA ASN A 266 0.94 24.89 -1.79
C ASN A 266 1.67 24.00 -0.78
N ILE A 267 2.89 23.55 -1.07
CA ILE A 267 3.68 22.70 -0.17
C ILE A 267 4.88 23.51 0.38
N PRO A 268 4.99 23.67 1.72
CA PRO A 268 6.13 24.37 2.31
C PRO A 268 7.46 23.68 1.98
N ILE A 269 8.49 24.48 1.67
CA ILE A 269 9.85 23.99 1.37
C ILE A 269 10.36 23.03 2.45
N LYS A 270 10.21 23.42 3.72
CA LYS A 270 10.68 22.62 4.87
C LYS A 270 10.00 21.25 4.95
N VAL A 271 8.73 21.15 4.55
CA VAL A 271 8.02 19.86 4.51
C VAL A 271 8.63 18.97 3.43
N THR A 272 8.79 19.49 2.20
CA THR A 272 9.42 18.75 1.11
C THR A 272 10.82 18.25 1.49
N MET A 273 11.63 19.10 2.12
CA MET A 273 12.98 18.74 2.56
C MET A 273 12.98 17.62 3.60
N ASN A 274 12.17 17.76 4.67
CA ASN A 274 12.07 16.74 5.72
C ASN A 274 11.63 15.38 5.13
N GLU A 275 10.67 15.39 4.22
CA GLU A 275 10.20 14.17 3.55
C GLU A 275 11.29 13.53 2.69
N CYS A 276 12.05 14.31 1.92
CA CYS A 276 13.17 13.79 1.13
C CYS A 276 14.26 13.16 2.00
N ILE A 277 14.59 13.79 3.13
CA ILE A 277 15.61 13.30 4.08
C ILE A 277 15.17 11.98 4.71
N ASP A 278 13.91 11.89 5.15
CA ASP A 278 13.39 10.66 5.75
C ASP A 278 13.27 9.52 4.73
N ILE A 279 12.86 9.83 3.49
CA ILE A 279 12.86 8.85 2.40
C ILE A 279 14.29 8.36 2.12
N ALA A 280 15.29 9.26 2.10
CA ALA A 280 16.68 8.88 1.88
C ALA A 280 17.23 7.93 2.94
N LYS A 281 16.85 8.09 4.20
CA LYS A 281 17.24 7.18 5.30
C LYS A 281 16.68 5.77 5.09
N ASN A 282 15.51 5.63 4.47
CA ASN A 282 14.81 4.36 4.32
C ASN A 282 15.15 3.64 3.01
N TYR A 283 15.43 4.37 1.93
CA TYR A 283 15.57 3.81 0.57
C TYR A 283 16.99 3.88 0.00
N SER A 284 17.92 4.54 0.67
CA SER A 284 19.30 4.75 0.18
C SER A 284 20.34 4.34 1.24
N THR A 285 21.55 4.90 1.17
CA THR A 285 22.64 4.55 2.09
C THR A 285 22.52 5.26 3.44
N PRO A 286 23.16 4.76 4.51
CA PRO A 286 23.14 5.42 5.83
C PRO A 286 23.61 6.89 5.82
N LYS A 287 24.46 7.28 4.86
CA LYS A 287 24.96 8.66 4.70
C LYS A 287 24.07 9.54 3.83
N SER A 288 23.10 8.96 3.11
CA SER A 288 22.28 9.67 2.13
C SER A 288 21.41 10.75 2.75
N GLY A 289 20.84 10.53 3.95
CA GLY A 289 20.02 11.56 4.61
C GLY A 289 20.77 12.88 4.84
N LEU A 290 22.03 12.82 5.29
CA LEU A 290 22.87 14.01 5.49
C LEU A 290 23.25 14.68 4.16
N PHE A 291 23.58 13.86 3.16
CA PHE A 291 23.91 14.34 1.82
C PHE A 291 22.73 15.08 1.17
N ILE A 292 21.54 14.47 1.17
CA ILE A 292 20.31 15.04 0.62
C ILE A 292 19.98 16.36 1.33
N ASN A 293 20.07 16.40 2.66
CA ASN A 293 19.85 17.63 3.42
C ASN A 293 20.78 18.75 2.95
N GLY A 294 22.10 18.51 2.96
CA GLY A 294 23.07 19.54 2.61
C GLY A 294 22.93 20.07 1.17
N VAL A 295 22.60 19.21 0.22
CA VAL A 295 22.40 19.63 -1.18
C VAL A 295 21.09 20.41 -1.35
N LEU A 296 19.97 19.93 -0.79
CA LEU A 296 18.69 20.61 -0.89
C LEU A 296 18.67 21.94 -0.13
N ASP A 297 19.38 22.07 0.98
CA ASP A 297 19.54 23.34 1.72
C ASP A 297 20.13 24.42 0.80
N VAL A 298 21.25 24.11 0.12
CA VAL A 298 21.91 25.05 -0.77
C VAL A 298 21.04 25.37 -1.99
N ILE A 299 20.43 24.35 -2.61
CA ILE A 299 19.59 24.55 -3.80
C ILE A 299 18.36 25.39 -3.45
N SER A 300 17.64 25.07 -2.37
CA SER A 300 16.43 25.79 -1.97
C SER A 300 16.70 27.27 -1.70
N LEU A 301 17.82 27.62 -1.05
CA LEU A 301 18.22 29.01 -0.82
C LEU A 301 18.52 29.76 -2.12
N ASN A 302 19.20 29.11 -3.07
CA ASN A 302 19.53 29.72 -4.36
C ASN A 302 18.29 29.92 -5.24
N LEU A 303 17.39 28.94 -5.29
CA LEU A 303 16.15 29.04 -6.07
C LEU A 303 15.19 30.10 -5.50
N GLN A 304 15.14 30.26 -4.17
CA GLN A 304 14.41 31.35 -3.53
C GLN A 304 14.99 32.73 -3.89
N LYS A 305 16.31 32.90 -3.81
CA LYS A 305 16.99 34.16 -4.20
C LYS A 305 16.74 34.55 -5.66
N LYS A 306 16.54 33.57 -6.54
CA LYS A 306 16.23 33.78 -7.97
C LYS A 306 14.74 33.99 -8.26
N GLY A 307 13.86 33.89 -7.26
CA GLY A 307 12.40 34.00 -7.46
C GLY A 307 11.78 32.82 -8.21
N ILE A 308 12.47 31.68 -8.31
CA ILE A 308 11.98 30.46 -8.99
C ILE A 308 10.96 29.74 -8.10
N ILE A 309 11.22 29.67 -6.80
CA ILE A 309 10.28 29.07 -5.85
C ILE A 309 9.31 30.16 -5.36
N ASN A 310 8.04 30.02 -5.73
CA ASN A 310 6.95 30.89 -5.28
C ASN A 310 5.93 30.04 -4.51
N LYS A 311 5.99 30.10 -3.17
CA LYS A 311 5.05 29.38 -2.31
C LYS A 311 3.80 30.22 -2.03
N SER A 312 2.63 29.60 -2.09
CA SER A 312 1.33 30.22 -1.86
C SER A 312 0.36 29.23 -1.21
N GLY A 313 -0.39 29.65 -0.20
CA GLY A 313 -1.34 28.81 0.54
C GLY A 313 -1.59 29.30 1.96
N LYS A 314 -2.62 28.76 2.63
CA LYS A 314 -2.95 29.13 4.02
C LYS A 314 -1.76 28.82 4.94
N GLY A 315 -1.20 29.84 5.59
CA GLY A 315 -0.02 29.73 6.46
C GLY A 315 1.34 29.72 5.75
N LEU A 316 1.39 29.98 4.43
CA LEU A 316 2.62 30.11 3.64
C LEU A 316 2.98 31.56 3.28
N ILE A 317 2.00 32.46 3.40
CA ILE A 317 2.17 33.90 3.19
C ILE A 317 2.38 34.53 4.57
N ASP A 318 3.41 34.15 5.30
CA ASP A 318 3.84 34.87 6.52
C ASP A 318 5.31 34.58 6.78
N ASN A 319 6.14 35.49 6.27
CA ASN A 319 7.43 35.97 6.80
C ASN A 319 8.13 36.78 5.70
N LYS A 320 7.46 37.84 5.21
CA LYS A 320 8.16 38.96 4.61
C LYS A 320 8.57 39.94 5.69
#